data_AF-F3B0R2-F1
#
_entry.id   AF-F3B0R2-F1
#
_cell.length_a   1.000
_cell.length_b   1.000
_cell.length_c   1.000
_cell.angle_alpha   90.00
_cell.angle_beta   90.00
_cell.angle_gamma   90.00
#
_symmetry.space_group_name_H-M   'P 1'
#
loop_
_entity.id
_entity.type
_entity.pdbx_description
1 polymer ?
#
loop_
_entity_poly.entity_id
_entity_poly.type
_entity_poly.pdbx_seq_one_letter_code
_entity_poly.pdbx_strand_id
1 'polypeptide(L)'
;MKKQLLITGICAAIVLAACGNKGGAKEDTTVAVESSESMFEESSGNMIDESSAAVSKAKIHLKYSNLVDSETRDRVSNALKNAGLSDEKIKNFFAAVDEYNNAVGSENLVQSMTTIDGAFPTYEQDKLIDAWLLKGGYVGRNCRITSYSLIGDFVNVGNKTPGDTTMLFNDFESIENKKIFEGDDKSKFDTLFSYIDVTNTHDTKVLAEEIVKSWKDKQITFDNDKIHIISVFMTMDDGMNKVQEFIGHTGILVQDGDKYLFIEKLAFEMPYQVDEFDSLQDVNDYLMGYYDNEAEGLTAKPIIFMDGKVMDEYRVLE
;
A
#
# COMPACT_ATOMS: atom_id res chain seq x y z
N MET A 1 -24.73 -34.12 12.08
CA MET A 1 -24.82 -33.60 10.70
C MET A 1 -24.22 -32.21 10.68
N LYS A 2 -22.93 -32.09 10.35
CA LYS A 2 -22.25 -30.79 10.17
C LYS A 2 -21.91 -30.70 8.68
N LYS A 3 -22.45 -29.69 7.98
CA LYS A 3 -22.05 -29.34 6.62
C LYS A 3 -20.72 -28.61 6.73
N GLN A 4 -19.66 -29.16 6.13
CA GLN A 4 -18.44 -28.41 5.80
C GLN A 4 -18.77 -27.48 4.62
N LEU A 5 -18.53 -26.18 4.79
CA LEU A 5 -18.35 -25.28 3.66
C LEU A 5 -16.86 -25.31 3.30
N LEU A 6 -16.54 -25.71 2.07
CA LEU A 6 -15.24 -25.45 1.45
C LEU A 6 -15.13 -23.95 1.19
N ILE A 7 -14.09 -23.33 1.74
CA ILE A 7 -13.61 -22.01 1.32
C ILE A 7 -12.37 -22.29 0.46
N THR A 8 -12.50 -22.05 -0.84
CA THR A 8 -11.39 -22.05 -1.79
C THR A 8 -10.61 -20.75 -1.61
N GLY A 9 -9.46 -20.81 -0.95
CA GLY A 9 -8.46 -19.74 -0.97
C GLY A 9 -7.77 -19.72 -2.34
N ILE A 10 -7.82 -18.59 -3.03
CA ILE A 10 -7.05 -18.34 -4.25
C ILE A 10 -5.81 -17.58 -3.79
N CYS A 11 -4.67 -18.28 -3.73
CA CYS A 11 -3.36 -17.65 -3.61
C CYS A 11 -3.06 -16.90 -4.91
N ALA A 12 -2.78 -15.60 -4.82
CA ALA A 12 -2.20 -14.84 -5.91
C ALA A 12 -0.75 -15.33 -6.12
N ALA A 13 -0.50 -16.01 -7.23
CA ALA A 13 0.83 -16.42 -7.63
C ALA A 13 1.49 -15.29 -8.42
N ILE A 14 2.55 -14.70 -7.89
CA ILE A 14 3.49 -13.87 -8.64
C ILE A 14 4.34 -14.83 -9.49
N VAL A 15 4.16 -14.76 -10.81
CA VAL A 15 4.89 -15.62 -11.76
C VAL A 15 6.23 -14.95 -12.10
N LEU A 16 7.33 -15.49 -11.55
CA LEU A 16 8.67 -15.22 -12.04
C LEU A 16 8.95 -16.14 -13.25
N ALA A 17 8.98 -15.56 -14.45
CA ALA A 17 9.37 -16.25 -15.67
C ALA A 17 10.90 -16.29 -15.82
N ALA A 18 11.51 -17.47 -15.68
CA ALA A 18 12.90 -17.72 -16.04
C ALA A 18 12.99 -18.28 -17.46
N CYS A 19 13.78 -17.64 -18.32
CA CYS A 19 14.09 -18.08 -19.67
C CYS A 19 15.23 -19.13 -19.69
N GLY A 20 15.05 -20.22 -20.44
CA GLY A 20 16.11 -21.21 -20.73
C GLY A 20 15.78 -22.07 -21.95
N ASN A 21 16.50 -21.84 -23.05
CA ASN A 21 16.32 -22.39 -24.40
C ASN A 21 17.01 -23.76 -24.61
N LYS A 22 16.37 -24.71 -25.33
CA LYS A 22 16.91 -25.48 -26.50
C LYS A 22 16.13 -26.79 -26.80
N GLY A 23 15.68 -26.93 -28.06
CA GLY A 23 15.93 -28.13 -28.87
C GLY A 23 14.78 -29.11 -29.17
N GLY A 24 14.19 -28.99 -30.37
CA GLY A 24 14.21 -30.05 -31.41
C GLY A 24 13.23 -31.25 -31.37
N ALA A 25 12.35 -31.25 -32.39
CA ALA A 25 11.87 -32.37 -33.23
C ALA A 25 10.53 -33.10 -32.94
N LYS A 26 9.80 -33.25 -34.07
CA LYS A 26 8.56 -33.98 -34.48
C LYS A 26 8.40 -35.42 -33.91
N GLU A 27 7.28 -36.16 -33.96
CA GLU A 27 6.08 -36.23 -34.82
C GLU A 27 5.00 -37.14 -34.15
N ASP A 28 3.72 -36.93 -34.50
CA ASP A 28 2.53 -37.83 -34.55
C ASP A 28 2.39 -39.13 -33.72
N THR A 29 1.22 -39.31 -33.06
CA THR A 29 0.09 -40.21 -33.45
C THR A 29 -0.84 -40.50 -32.24
N THR A 30 -2.06 -40.92 -32.56
CA THR A 30 -3.35 -40.77 -31.87
C THR A 30 -3.79 -41.91 -30.91
N VAL A 31 -4.76 -41.55 -30.04
CA VAL A 31 -5.83 -42.32 -29.34
C VAL A 31 -5.46 -43.34 -28.24
N ALA A 32 -5.90 -43.06 -27.00
CA ALA A 32 -6.69 -43.97 -26.16
C ALA A 32 -7.27 -43.22 -24.96
N VAL A 33 -8.60 -43.24 -24.83
CA VAL A 33 -9.33 -42.85 -23.62
C VAL A 33 -9.48 -44.11 -22.78
N GLU A 34 -8.89 -44.14 -21.59
CA GLU A 34 -9.55 -44.71 -20.41
C GLU A 34 -8.82 -44.33 -19.11
N SER A 35 -9.66 -44.19 -18.09
CA SER A 35 -9.46 -43.72 -16.72
C SER A 35 -8.24 -44.27 -15.99
N SER A 36 -7.47 -43.37 -15.37
CA SER A 36 -6.62 -43.68 -14.22
C SER A 36 -6.59 -42.50 -13.24
N GLU A 37 -6.70 -42.84 -11.97
CA GLU A 37 -6.67 -41.96 -10.81
C GLU A 37 -5.39 -41.12 -10.80
N SER A 38 -5.52 -39.79 -10.76
CA SER A 38 -4.35 -38.92 -10.66
C SER A 38 -3.90 -38.85 -9.20
N MET A 39 -2.88 -39.65 -8.88
CA MET A 39 -1.94 -39.36 -7.81
C MET A 39 -1.40 -37.94 -8.02
N PHE A 40 -1.70 -37.04 -7.11
CA PHE A 40 -0.99 -35.77 -7.01
C PHE A 40 0.38 -36.08 -6.41
N GLU A 41 1.42 -35.97 -7.24
CA GLU A 41 2.79 -35.87 -6.76
C GLU A 41 2.93 -34.61 -5.92
N GLU A 42 3.38 -34.82 -4.69
CA GLU A 42 3.71 -33.81 -3.70
C GLU A 42 5.00 -33.10 -4.16
N SER A 43 4.84 -32.09 -5.02
CA SER A 43 5.88 -31.09 -5.24
C SER A 43 5.91 -30.20 -4.00
N SER A 44 6.93 -30.39 -3.17
CA SER A 44 7.28 -29.50 -2.07
C SER A 44 7.56 -28.10 -2.62
N GLY A 45 6.51 -27.29 -2.74
CA GLY A 45 6.62 -25.86 -2.95
C GLY A 45 7.34 -25.28 -1.76
N ASN A 46 8.53 -24.72 -2.00
CA ASN A 46 9.19 -23.84 -1.05
C ASN A 46 8.19 -22.78 -0.63
N MET A 47 7.81 -22.81 0.65
CA MET A 47 7.20 -21.67 1.32
C MET A 47 8.13 -20.49 1.13
N ILE A 48 7.65 -19.46 0.43
CA ILE A 48 8.30 -18.16 0.45
C ILE A 48 8.13 -17.65 1.87
N ASP A 49 9.26 -17.55 2.56
CA ASP A 49 9.39 -16.93 3.85
C ASP A 49 9.14 -15.42 3.68
N GLU A 50 7.90 -14.98 3.89
CA GLU A 50 7.55 -13.55 4.07
C GLU A 50 8.06 -12.98 5.41
N SER A 51 9.00 -13.65 6.09
CA SER A 51 9.68 -13.12 7.29
C SER A 51 10.97 -12.35 7.01
N SER A 52 11.33 -12.06 5.74
CA SER A 52 12.42 -11.13 5.50
C SER A 52 11.97 -9.71 5.85
N ALA A 53 12.11 -9.32 7.12
CA ALA A 53 12.00 -7.93 7.54
C ALA A 53 12.73 -7.05 6.53
N ALA A 54 12.04 -6.05 5.97
CA ALA A 54 12.64 -5.14 5.01
C ALA A 54 13.93 -4.57 5.61
N VAL A 55 15.09 -4.95 5.07
CA VAL A 55 16.37 -4.43 5.53
C VAL A 55 16.58 -3.12 4.80
N SER A 56 16.33 -2.02 5.52
CA SER A 56 16.56 -0.69 4.94
C SER A 56 18.01 -0.53 4.51
N LYS A 57 18.19 0.03 3.31
CA LYS A 57 19.50 0.48 2.80
C LYS A 57 20.00 1.73 3.50
N ALA A 58 19.14 2.43 4.24
CA ALA A 58 19.49 3.61 5.04
C ALA A 58 19.52 3.29 6.53
N LYS A 59 20.49 3.89 7.25
CA LYS A 59 20.50 3.86 8.71
C LYS A 59 19.47 4.87 9.24
N ILE A 60 18.26 4.38 9.47
CA ILE A 60 17.14 5.17 9.98
C ILE A 60 16.96 4.88 11.47
N HIS A 61 16.71 5.94 12.24
CA HIS A 61 16.24 5.86 13.63
C HIS A 61 14.77 6.27 13.64
N LEU A 62 13.88 5.28 13.55
CA LEU A 62 12.46 5.56 13.44
C LEU A 62 11.88 5.99 14.79
N LYS A 63 11.09 7.07 14.80
CA LYS A 63 10.26 7.48 15.93
C LYS A 63 8.79 7.37 15.52
N TYR A 64 8.04 6.51 16.20
CA TYR A 64 6.68 6.16 15.78
C TYR A 64 5.74 5.84 16.93
N SER A 65 4.45 5.76 16.64
CA SER A 65 3.40 5.33 17.57
C SER A 65 2.28 4.58 16.84
N ASN A 66 1.64 3.63 17.54
CA ASN A 66 0.41 2.99 17.10
C ASN A 66 -0.88 3.66 17.63
N LEU A 67 -0.77 4.91 18.09
CA LEU A 67 -1.91 5.75 18.50
C LEU A 67 -2.73 5.14 19.64
N VAL A 68 -2.05 4.44 20.56
CA VAL A 68 -2.64 3.84 21.76
C VAL A 68 -2.85 4.90 22.85
N ASP A 69 -1.87 5.77 23.08
CA ASP A 69 -1.91 6.81 24.10
C ASP A 69 -2.66 8.08 23.65
N SER A 70 -3.25 8.79 24.62
CA SER A 70 -3.95 10.04 24.34
C SER A 70 -3.02 11.19 23.94
N GLU A 71 -1.78 11.23 24.44
CA GLU A 71 -0.85 12.33 24.18
C GLU A 71 -0.50 12.42 22.68
N THR A 72 -0.15 11.29 22.07
CA THR A 72 0.12 11.19 20.64
C THR A 72 -1.15 11.48 19.83
N ARG A 73 -2.30 10.96 20.25
CA ARG A 73 -3.58 11.20 19.57
C ARG A 73 -3.96 12.68 19.59
N ASP A 74 -3.75 13.37 20.71
CA ASP A 74 -4.01 14.81 20.84
C ASP A 74 -3.08 15.62 19.93
N ARG A 75 -1.80 15.24 19.85
CA ARG A 75 -0.83 15.86 18.93
C ARG A 75 -1.23 15.68 17.47
N VAL A 76 -1.55 14.46 17.05
CA VAL A 76 -2.02 14.16 15.69
C VAL A 76 -3.33 14.89 15.39
N SER A 77 -4.28 14.90 16.33
CA SER A 77 -5.53 15.64 16.19
C SER A 77 -5.29 17.12 15.96
N ASN A 78 -4.40 17.74 16.74
CA ASN A 78 -4.06 19.16 16.61
C ASN A 78 -3.37 19.45 15.27
N ALA A 79 -2.43 18.62 14.83
CA ALA A 79 -1.77 18.77 13.53
C ALA A 79 -2.78 18.71 12.37
N LEU A 80 -3.68 17.70 12.38
CA LEU A 80 -4.74 17.57 11.37
C LEU A 80 -5.71 18.75 11.37
N LYS A 81 -6.12 19.25 12.55
CA LYS A 81 -6.95 20.46 12.67
C LYS A 81 -6.24 21.70 12.12
N ASN A 82 -4.96 21.86 12.42
CA ASN A 82 -4.15 22.99 11.95
C ASN A 82 -3.93 22.97 10.43
N ALA A 83 -3.98 21.78 9.82
CA ALA A 83 -3.99 21.57 8.38
C ALA A 83 -5.39 21.76 7.75
N GLY A 84 -6.43 22.03 8.55
CA GLY A 84 -7.77 22.36 8.08
C GLY A 84 -8.73 21.18 7.96
N LEU A 85 -8.41 19.99 8.49
CA LEU A 85 -9.37 18.88 8.52
C LEU A 85 -10.54 19.19 9.45
N SER A 86 -11.73 18.75 9.05
CA SER A 86 -12.93 18.84 9.88
C SER A 86 -12.82 17.93 11.11
N ASP A 87 -13.46 18.33 12.21
CA ASP A 87 -13.55 17.49 13.42
C ASP A 87 -14.19 16.13 13.12
N GLU A 88 -15.10 16.06 12.15
CA GLU A 88 -15.73 14.82 11.71
C GLU A 88 -14.74 13.85 11.07
N LYS A 89 -13.89 14.30 10.14
CA LYS A 89 -12.85 13.45 9.54
C LYS A 89 -11.87 12.93 10.59
N ILE A 90 -11.44 13.80 11.49
CA ILE A 90 -10.48 13.43 12.55
C ILE A 90 -11.11 12.40 13.49
N LYS A 91 -12.38 12.60 13.88
CA LYS A 91 -13.13 11.61 14.66
C LYS A 91 -13.25 10.27 13.94
N ASN A 92 -13.56 10.28 12.65
CA ASN A 92 -13.71 9.06 11.85
C ASN A 92 -12.38 8.31 11.70
N PHE A 93 -11.26 9.03 11.53
CA PHE A 93 -9.92 8.46 11.53
C PHE A 93 -9.63 7.73 12.85
N PHE A 94 -9.80 8.41 13.99
CA PHE A 94 -9.56 7.79 15.30
C PHE A 94 -10.53 6.65 15.61
N ALA A 95 -11.77 6.70 15.12
CA ALA A 95 -12.68 5.56 15.22
C ALA A 95 -12.18 4.32 14.46
N ALA A 96 -11.54 4.52 13.30
CA ALA A 96 -10.93 3.42 12.54
C ALA A 96 -9.66 2.87 13.22
N VAL A 97 -8.87 3.74 13.86
CA VAL A 97 -7.74 3.35 14.73
C VAL A 97 -8.25 2.53 15.91
N ASP A 98 -9.27 3.00 16.61
CA ASP A 98 -9.85 2.32 17.78
C ASP A 98 -10.42 0.95 17.39
N GLU A 99 -11.06 0.84 16.23
CA GLU A 99 -11.54 -0.43 15.72
C GLU A 99 -10.41 -1.46 15.60
N TYR A 100 -9.31 -1.08 14.96
CA TYR A 100 -8.17 -1.96 14.76
C TYR A 100 -7.47 -2.29 16.08
N ASN A 101 -7.14 -1.27 16.89
CA ASN A 101 -6.44 -1.45 18.17
C ASN A 101 -7.26 -2.35 19.14
N ASN A 102 -8.59 -2.21 19.14
CA ASN A 102 -9.47 -3.09 19.93
C ASN A 102 -9.57 -4.52 19.36
N ALA A 103 -9.32 -4.71 18.05
CA ALA A 103 -9.34 -6.01 17.44
C ALA A 103 -8.07 -6.80 17.75
N VAL A 104 -6.90 -6.16 17.61
CA VAL A 104 -5.61 -6.82 17.80
C VAL A 104 -5.14 -6.85 19.25
N GLY A 105 -5.79 -6.10 20.14
CA GLY A 105 -5.38 -5.94 21.53
C GLY A 105 -4.27 -4.91 21.64
N SER A 106 -4.54 -3.78 22.29
CA SER A 106 -3.61 -2.65 22.39
C SER A 106 -2.28 -3.02 23.05
N GLU A 107 -2.24 -4.05 23.90
CA GLU A 107 -1.02 -4.58 24.52
C GLU A 107 -0.02 -5.19 23.52
N ASN A 108 -0.48 -5.51 22.30
CA ASN A 108 0.35 -6.03 21.22
C ASN A 108 0.93 -4.91 20.33
N LEU A 109 0.65 -3.65 20.68
CA LEU A 109 1.07 -2.46 19.97
C LEU A 109 2.03 -1.62 20.81
N VAL A 110 2.67 -0.64 20.19
CA VAL A 110 3.47 0.34 20.92
C VAL A 110 2.56 1.28 21.70
N GLN A 111 2.84 1.39 23.00
CA GLN A 111 1.97 2.09 23.96
C GLN A 111 2.06 3.62 23.88
N SER A 112 3.18 4.17 23.40
CA SER A 112 3.43 5.60 23.28
C SER A 112 4.45 5.90 22.19
N MET A 113 4.57 7.15 21.76
CA MET A 113 5.65 7.56 20.85
C MET A 113 7.03 7.00 21.30
N THR A 114 7.64 6.18 20.46
CA THR A 114 8.83 5.38 20.78
C THR A 114 9.85 5.51 19.67
N THR A 115 11.13 5.56 20.04
CA THR A 115 12.25 5.54 19.10
C THR A 115 12.92 4.18 19.09
N ILE A 116 13.23 3.67 17.91
CA ILE A 116 13.94 2.40 17.72
C ILE A 116 15.24 2.60 16.95
N ASP A 117 16.22 1.74 17.21
CA ASP A 117 17.47 1.62 16.44
C ASP A 117 17.27 0.69 15.25
N GLY A 118 16.22 0.95 14.47
CA GLY A 118 15.81 0.20 13.30
C GLY A 118 15.00 1.07 12.36
N ALA A 119 14.98 0.70 11.08
CA ALA A 119 14.25 1.45 10.08
C ALA A 119 12.74 1.25 10.15
N PHE A 120 12.30 0.05 10.58
CA PHE A 120 10.89 -0.33 10.64
C PHE A 120 10.57 -1.04 11.95
N PRO A 121 9.35 -0.89 12.46
CA PRO A 121 8.88 -1.64 13.61
C PRO A 121 8.86 -3.14 13.32
N THR A 122 9.10 -3.95 14.34
CA THR A 122 8.90 -5.40 14.28
C THR A 122 7.68 -5.76 15.12
N TYR A 123 6.73 -6.47 14.52
CA TYR A 123 5.53 -6.97 15.18
C TYR A 123 5.48 -8.50 15.10
N GLU A 124 4.77 -9.12 16.04
CA GLU A 124 4.32 -10.52 15.89
C GLU A 124 3.18 -10.54 14.85
N GLN A 125 3.54 -10.41 13.57
CA GLN A 125 2.62 -10.11 12.48
C GLN A 125 1.50 -11.15 12.35
N ASP A 126 1.83 -12.45 12.44
CA ASP A 126 0.85 -13.54 12.42
C ASP A 126 -0.21 -13.37 13.51
N LYS A 127 0.20 -12.94 14.71
CA LYS A 127 -0.71 -12.71 15.83
C LYS A 127 -1.67 -11.54 15.55
N LEU A 128 -1.17 -10.46 14.94
CA LEU A 128 -1.99 -9.31 14.59
C LEU A 128 -2.98 -9.66 13.47
N ILE A 129 -2.52 -10.38 12.44
CA ILE A 129 -3.34 -10.89 11.34
C ILE A 129 -4.45 -11.78 11.87
N ASP A 130 -4.11 -12.79 12.68
CA ASP A 130 -5.08 -13.71 13.27
C ASP A 130 -6.12 -12.96 14.10
N ALA A 131 -5.68 -12.03 14.96
CA ALA A 131 -6.57 -11.24 15.80
C ALA A 131 -7.52 -10.33 14.98
N TRP A 132 -7.03 -9.76 13.87
CA TRP A 132 -7.86 -9.00 12.95
C TRP A 132 -8.88 -9.88 12.22
N LEU A 133 -8.44 -11.00 11.63
CA LEU A 133 -9.30 -11.91 10.86
C LEU A 133 -10.42 -12.53 11.71
N LEU A 134 -10.18 -12.73 13.01
CA LEU A 134 -11.21 -13.20 13.96
C LEU A 134 -12.42 -12.26 14.09
N LYS A 135 -12.33 -11.00 13.63
CA LYS A 135 -13.49 -10.08 13.56
C LYS A 135 -14.49 -10.40 12.45
N GLY A 136 -14.16 -11.32 11.54
CA GLY A 136 -15.14 -12.01 10.69
C GLY A 136 -15.67 -11.17 9.53
N GLY A 137 -14.93 -11.12 8.43
CA GLY A 137 -15.43 -10.83 7.07
C GLY A 137 -15.24 -9.40 6.57
N TYR A 138 -14.80 -8.45 7.40
CA TYR A 138 -14.39 -7.13 6.93
C TYR A 138 -12.88 -7.16 6.62
N VAL A 139 -12.52 -6.94 5.35
CA VAL A 139 -11.12 -6.95 4.91
C VAL A 139 -10.32 -5.89 5.66
N GLY A 140 -10.80 -4.63 5.72
CA GLY A 140 -10.24 -3.59 6.60
C GLY A 140 -10.09 -2.25 5.92
N ARG A 141 -9.16 -1.44 6.43
CA ARG A 141 -8.66 -0.27 5.71
C ARG A 141 -7.16 -0.43 5.49
N ASN A 142 -6.73 -0.18 4.26
CA ASN A 142 -5.32 -0.13 3.86
C ASN A 142 -4.84 1.32 3.71
N CYS A 143 -3.65 1.49 3.15
CA CYS A 143 -2.99 2.76 2.89
C CYS A 143 -3.86 3.70 2.04
N ARG A 144 -4.43 3.21 0.94
CA ARG A 144 -5.24 3.99 -0.01
C ARG A 144 -6.52 4.52 0.62
N ILE A 145 -7.30 3.65 1.26
CA ILE A 145 -8.57 4.03 1.91
C ILE A 145 -8.29 5.02 3.04
N THR A 146 -7.28 4.75 3.87
CA THR A 146 -6.94 5.60 5.01
C THR A 146 -6.52 7.00 4.54
N SER A 147 -5.64 7.06 3.55
CA SER A 147 -5.14 8.32 3.01
C SER A 147 -6.24 9.15 2.36
N TYR A 148 -7.07 8.54 1.50
CA TYR A 148 -8.18 9.25 0.88
C TYR A 148 -9.23 9.71 1.89
N SER A 149 -9.52 8.91 2.92
CA SER A 149 -10.48 9.30 3.97
C SER A 149 -10.05 10.58 4.69
N LEU A 150 -8.74 10.79 4.87
CA LEU A 150 -8.17 11.99 5.48
C LEU A 150 -8.14 13.18 4.51
N ILE A 151 -7.61 12.99 3.30
CA ILE A 151 -7.28 14.10 2.39
C ILE A 151 -8.34 14.40 1.32
N GLY A 152 -9.35 13.54 1.15
CA GLY A 152 -10.29 13.60 0.00
C GLY A 152 -11.00 14.94 -0.22
N ASP A 153 -11.23 15.74 0.82
CA ASP A 153 -11.83 17.07 0.70
C ASP A 153 -10.92 18.08 -0.01
N PHE A 154 -9.61 17.84 0.01
CA PHE A 154 -8.59 18.63 -0.66
C PHE A 154 -8.19 18.04 -2.01
N VAL A 155 -8.78 16.91 -2.41
CA VAL A 155 -8.51 16.28 -3.72
C VAL A 155 -9.61 16.67 -4.69
N ASN A 156 -9.21 17.27 -5.81
CA ASN A 156 -10.08 17.49 -6.95
C ASN A 156 -9.68 16.57 -8.10
N VAL A 157 -10.69 16.04 -8.81
CA VAL A 157 -10.52 15.24 -10.01
C VAL A 157 -11.54 15.72 -11.03
N GLY A 158 -11.07 16.49 -12.01
CA GLY A 158 -11.97 17.06 -13.02
C GLY A 158 -12.45 16.01 -14.04
N ASN A 159 -11.55 15.18 -14.55
CA ASN A 159 -11.88 14.07 -15.45
C ASN A 159 -11.79 12.73 -14.71
N LYS A 160 -12.94 12.28 -14.19
CA LYS A 160 -13.10 11.06 -13.38
C LYS A 160 -13.15 9.78 -14.22
N THR A 161 -12.26 9.65 -15.19
CA THR A 161 -12.11 8.44 -16.00
C THR A 161 -10.95 7.62 -15.40
N PRO A 162 -11.24 6.56 -14.63
CA PRO A 162 -10.19 5.71 -14.09
C PRO A 162 -9.47 4.94 -15.21
N GLY A 163 -8.21 4.60 -14.97
CA GLY A 163 -7.49 3.55 -15.70
C GLY A 163 -7.95 2.16 -15.25
N ASP A 164 -7.03 1.18 -15.22
CA ASP A 164 -7.36 -0.14 -14.71
C ASP A 164 -7.54 -0.12 -13.17
N THR A 165 -8.61 -0.73 -12.69
CA THR A 165 -8.97 -0.82 -11.27
C THR A 165 -9.09 -2.27 -10.79
N THR A 166 -8.69 -3.25 -11.60
CA THR A 166 -8.87 -4.67 -11.32
C THR A 166 -8.25 -5.06 -9.98
N MET A 167 -7.08 -4.51 -9.66
CA MET A 167 -6.35 -4.76 -8.41
C MET A 167 -6.86 -3.96 -7.20
N LEU A 168 -7.93 -3.17 -7.34
CA LEU A 168 -8.57 -2.42 -6.25
C LEU A 168 -9.76 -3.17 -5.63
N PHE A 169 -9.96 -4.45 -5.96
CA PHE A 169 -11.14 -5.23 -5.54
C PHE A 169 -11.33 -5.27 -4.01
N ASN A 170 -10.26 -5.49 -3.23
CA ASN A 170 -10.31 -5.49 -1.77
C ASN A 170 -10.65 -4.09 -1.21
N ASP A 171 -10.17 -3.03 -1.87
CA ASP A 171 -10.49 -1.65 -1.49
C ASP A 171 -11.98 -1.39 -1.69
N PHE A 172 -12.51 -1.80 -2.84
CA PHE A 172 -13.93 -1.61 -3.17
C PHE A 172 -14.85 -2.39 -2.23
N GLU A 173 -14.52 -3.65 -1.94
CA GLU A 173 -15.24 -4.45 -0.95
C GLU A 173 -15.22 -3.76 0.43
N SER A 174 -14.06 -3.25 0.84
CA SER A 174 -13.91 -2.56 2.12
C SER A 174 -14.72 -1.27 2.21
N ILE A 175 -14.70 -0.46 1.14
CA ILE A 175 -15.45 0.79 1.05
C ILE A 175 -16.96 0.51 1.07
N GLU A 176 -17.43 -0.49 0.32
CA GLU A 176 -18.84 -0.86 0.25
C GLU A 176 -19.36 -1.42 1.58
N ASN A 177 -18.62 -2.36 2.19
CA ASN A 177 -19.02 -3.02 3.44
C ASN A 177 -19.24 -2.03 4.59
N LYS A 178 -18.46 -0.94 4.64
CA LYS A 178 -18.55 0.07 5.71
C LYS A 178 -19.12 1.41 5.26
N LYS A 179 -19.49 1.55 3.99
CA LYS A 179 -19.94 2.82 3.40
C LYS A 179 -18.99 3.97 3.75
N ILE A 180 -17.69 3.74 3.55
CA ILE A 180 -16.64 4.66 4.01
C ILE A 180 -16.79 6.01 3.30
N PHE A 181 -17.03 5.97 1.99
CA PHE A 181 -17.43 7.08 1.16
C PHE A 181 -18.15 6.57 -0.08
N GLU A 182 -19.02 7.40 -0.67
CA GLU A 182 -19.87 7.05 -1.81
C GLU A 182 -19.91 8.22 -2.83
N GLY A 183 -20.55 8.02 -3.98
CA GLY A 183 -20.78 9.09 -4.95
C GLY A 183 -19.50 9.70 -5.52
N ASP A 184 -19.38 11.03 -5.46
CA ASP A 184 -18.27 11.76 -6.06
C ASP A 184 -16.91 11.35 -5.47
N ASP A 185 -16.85 11.12 -4.16
CA ASP A 185 -15.64 10.66 -3.49
C ASP A 185 -15.20 9.28 -3.94
N LYS A 186 -16.16 8.37 -4.18
CA LYS A 186 -15.84 7.06 -4.74
C LYS A 186 -15.26 7.19 -6.16
N SER A 187 -15.84 8.03 -7.01
CA SER A 187 -15.32 8.25 -8.37
C SER A 187 -13.94 8.92 -8.39
N LYS A 188 -13.68 9.84 -7.45
CA LYS A 188 -12.34 10.44 -7.26
C LYS A 188 -11.33 9.39 -6.79
N PHE A 189 -11.68 8.57 -5.79
CA PHE A 189 -10.85 7.47 -5.29
C PHE A 189 -10.46 6.52 -6.43
N ASP A 190 -11.46 6.06 -7.19
CA ASP A 190 -11.26 5.12 -8.31
C ASP A 190 -10.30 5.70 -9.35
N THR A 191 -10.43 6.99 -9.63
CA THR A 191 -9.58 7.67 -10.62
C THR A 191 -8.16 7.88 -10.12
N LEU A 192 -8.01 8.31 -8.86
CA LEU A 192 -6.71 8.59 -8.23
C LEU A 192 -5.84 7.33 -8.11
N PHE A 193 -6.44 6.22 -7.67
CA PHE A 193 -5.71 4.96 -7.41
C PHE A 193 -5.76 3.96 -8.57
N SER A 194 -6.42 4.31 -9.68
CA SER A 194 -6.34 3.49 -10.89
C SER A 194 -4.93 3.41 -11.44
N TYR A 195 -4.62 2.26 -12.02
CA TYR A 195 -3.34 1.95 -12.65
C TYR A 195 -3.15 2.78 -13.91
N ILE A 196 -1.88 3.04 -14.24
CA ILE A 196 -1.47 3.90 -15.34
C ILE A 196 -0.67 3.06 -16.32
N ASP A 197 -1.17 2.85 -17.53
CA ASP A 197 -0.39 2.28 -18.62
C ASP A 197 0.83 3.17 -18.90
N VAL A 198 2.03 2.56 -18.90
CA VAL A 198 3.31 3.26 -19.13
C VAL A 198 4.16 2.54 -20.17
N THR A 199 5.19 3.23 -20.63
CA THR A 199 6.26 2.62 -21.42
C THR A 199 7.02 1.60 -20.59
N ASN A 200 7.29 0.41 -21.14
CA ASN A 200 8.17 -0.58 -20.50
C ASN A 200 9.63 -0.05 -20.51
N THR A 201 10.06 0.52 -19.38
CA THR A 201 11.38 1.09 -19.16
C THR A 201 11.73 1.10 -17.68
N HIS A 202 13.02 1.10 -17.35
CA HIS A 202 13.51 1.30 -15.97
C HIS A 202 13.93 2.76 -15.72
N ASP A 203 13.77 3.65 -16.71
CA ASP A 203 14.05 5.07 -16.56
C ASP A 203 12.93 5.74 -15.75
N THR A 204 13.20 5.97 -14.47
CA THR A 204 12.27 6.59 -13.53
C THR A 204 11.85 8.00 -13.95
N LYS A 205 12.67 8.72 -14.73
CA LYS A 205 12.29 10.03 -15.24
C LYS A 205 11.20 9.91 -16.30
N VAL A 206 11.32 8.94 -17.21
CA VAL A 206 10.29 8.68 -18.23
C VAL A 206 8.97 8.28 -17.57
N LEU A 207 9.03 7.35 -16.60
CA LEU A 207 7.85 6.91 -15.84
C LEU A 207 7.20 8.07 -15.08
N ALA A 208 7.99 8.89 -14.40
CA ALA A 208 7.48 10.06 -13.68
C ALA A 208 6.77 11.05 -14.62
N GLU A 209 7.33 11.33 -15.80
CA GLU A 209 6.70 12.21 -16.80
C GLU A 209 5.36 11.65 -17.30
N GLU A 210 5.25 10.33 -17.48
CA GLU A 210 4.01 9.66 -17.88
C GLU A 210 2.95 9.65 -16.77
N ILE A 211 3.34 9.42 -15.52
CA ILE A 211 2.47 9.52 -14.33
C ILE A 211 1.91 10.95 -14.19
N VAL A 212 2.78 11.96 -14.21
CA VAL A 212 2.39 13.38 -14.13
C VAL A 212 1.42 13.74 -15.25
N LYS A 213 1.70 13.27 -16.47
CA LYS A 213 0.80 13.49 -17.62
C LYS A 213 -0.56 12.84 -17.39
N SER A 214 -0.61 11.58 -16.95
CA SER A 214 -1.84 10.86 -16.64
C SER A 214 -2.70 11.61 -15.61
N TRP A 215 -2.09 12.09 -14.52
CA TRP A 215 -2.79 12.86 -13.49
C TRP A 215 -3.26 14.23 -13.98
N LYS A 216 -2.47 14.89 -14.83
CA LYS A 216 -2.88 16.14 -15.48
C LYS A 216 -4.07 15.95 -16.43
N ASP A 217 -4.09 14.87 -17.21
CA ASP A 217 -5.19 14.54 -18.13
C ASP A 217 -6.48 14.19 -17.36
N LYS A 218 -6.34 13.61 -16.16
CA LYS A 218 -7.42 13.39 -15.18
C LYS A 218 -7.79 14.66 -14.39
N GLN A 219 -7.03 15.75 -14.55
CA GLN A 219 -7.21 17.01 -13.83
C GLN A 219 -7.19 16.80 -12.31
N ILE A 220 -6.25 16.00 -11.84
CA ILE A 220 -6.03 15.75 -10.41
C ILE A 220 -5.27 16.93 -9.81
N THR A 221 -5.82 17.55 -8.77
CA THR A 221 -5.14 18.60 -7.98
C THR A 221 -5.34 18.37 -6.49
N PHE A 222 -4.38 18.88 -5.71
CA PHE A 222 -4.36 18.81 -4.25
C PHE A 222 -4.32 20.24 -3.71
N ASP A 223 -5.33 20.61 -2.93
CA ASP A 223 -5.57 21.98 -2.51
C ASP A 223 -5.33 22.14 -1.00
N ASN A 224 -4.08 21.91 -0.57
CA ASN A 224 -3.63 22.16 0.80
C ASN A 224 -2.10 22.39 0.87
N ASP A 225 -1.64 23.20 1.81
CA ASP A 225 -0.22 23.55 1.99
C ASP A 225 0.42 22.93 3.25
N LYS A 226 -0.37 22.21 4.06
CA LYS A 226 0.05 21.64 5.35
C LYS A 226 -0.22 20.15 5.49
N ILE A 227 -1.10 19.60 4.66
CA ILE A 227 -1.34 18.17 4.55
C ILE A 227 -1.16 17.73 3.11
N HIS A 228 -0.31 16.72 2.93
CA HIS A 228 0.12 16.25 1.63
C HIS A 228 -0.10 14.75 1.52
N ILE A 229 -0.50 14.29 0.34
CA ILE A 229 -0.49 12.85 0.05
C ILE A 229 0.89 12.47 -0.46
N ILE A 230 1.50 11.48 0.16
CA ILE A 230 2.72 10.83 -0.34
C ILE A 230 2.30 9.56 -1.05
N SER A 231 2.78 9.36 -2.28
CA SER A 231 2.46 8.21 -3.12
C SER A 231 3.75 7.56 -3.61
N VAL A 232 3.94 6.28 -3.28
CA VAL A 232 5.04 5.47 -3.79
C VAL A 232 4.51 4.71 -5.00
N PHE A 233 4.96 5.11 -6.18
CA PHE A 233 4.66 4.43 -7.44
C PHE A 233 5.60 3.24 -7.64
N MET A 234 5.02 2.12 -8.06
CA MET A 234 5.71 0.87 -8.35
C MET A 234 5.25 0.31 -9.69
N THR A 235 6.17 -0.38 -10.36
CA THR A 235 5.91 -1.02 -11.64
C THR A 235 5.22 -2.37 -11.44
N MET A 236 4.17 -2.61 -12.21
CA MET A 236 3.59 -3.92 -12.43
C MET A 236 3.88 -4.36 -13.87
N ASP A 237 4.65 -5.43 -14.01
CA ASP A 237 4.91 -6.12 -15.27
C ASP A 237 4.62 -7.62 -15.08
N ASP A 238 3.51 -8.10 -15.62
CA ASP A 238 3.12 -9.52 -15.59
C ASP A 238 3.60 -10.30 -16.82
N GLY A 239 4.38 -9.66 -17.71
CA GLY A 239 4.90 -10.23 -18.95
C GLY A 239 3.84 -10.52 -20.03
N MET A 240 2.57 -10.25 -19.78
CA MET A 240 1.46 -10.55 -20.69
C MET A 240 0.70 -9.29 -21.13
N ASN A 241 0.48 -8.37 -20.20
CA ASN A 241 -0.22 -7.12 -20.39
C ASN A 241 0.78 -5.98 -20.57
N LYS A 242 0.26 -4.77 -20.81
CA LYS A 242 1.11 -3.58 -20.79
C LYS A 242 1.65 -3.38 -19.39
N VAL A 243 2.87 -2.86 -19.31
CA VAL A 243 3.46 -2.41 -18.06
C VAL A 243 2.64 -1.24 -17.51
N GLN A 244 2.39 -1.28 -16.21
CA GLN A 244 1.60 -0.28 -15.51
C GLN A 244 2.35 0.26 -14.30
N GLU A 245 2.16 1.54 -14.00
CA GLU A 245 2.51 2.14 -12.72
C GLU A 245 1.28 2.21 -11.83
N PHE A 246 1.47 1.90 -10.55
CA PHE A 246 0.42 1.99 -9.55
C PHE A 246 0.96 2.49 -8.22
N ILE A 247 0.07 3.03 -7.39
CA ILE A 247 0.41 3.40 -6.02
C ILE A 247 0.49 2.11 -5.20
N GLY A 248 1.73 1.63 -4.99
CA GLY A 248 2.02 0.49 -4.11
C GLY A 248 1.89 0.84 -2.63
N HIS A 249 2.19 2.09 -2.27
CA HIS A 249 1.94 2.62 -0.93
C HIS A 249 1.56 4.10 -0.95
N THR A 250 0.79 4.52 0.03
CA THR A 250 0.47 5.92 0.25
C THR A 250 0.25 6.22 1.73
N GLY A 251 0.63 7.42 2.14
CA GLY A 251 0.35 7.93 3.47
C GLY A 251 0.14 9.43 3.43
N ILE A 252 -0.21 9.98 4.59
CA ILE A 252 -0.53 11.39 4.73
C ILE A 252 0.53 12.07 5.56
N LEU A 253 1.22 13.02 4.95
CA LEU A 253 2.23 13.84 5.61
C LEU A 253 1.59 15.14 6.11
N VAL A 254 1.69 15.41 7.40
CA VAL A 254 1.14 16.60 8.04
C VAL A 254 2.27 17.40 8.68
N GLN A 255 2.30 18.71 8.44
CA GLN A 255 3.24 19.59 9.12
C GLN A 255 2.88 19.74 10.60
N ASP A 256 3.87 19.52 11.48
CA ASP A 256 3.76 19.68 12.93
C ASP A 256 4.91 20.54 13.46
N GLY A 257 4.74 21.86 13.37
CA GLY A 257 5.80 22.81 13.70
C GLY A 257 6.99 22.70 12.73
N ASP A 258 8.16 22.35 13.27
CA ASP A 258 9.40 22.09 12.54
C ASP A 258 9.57 20.62 12.14
N LYS A 259 8.59 19.76 12.46
CA LYS A 259 8.58 18.33 12.18
C LYS A 259 7.48 17.96 11.18
N TYR A 260 7.53 16.71 10.75
CA TYR A 260 6.51 16.09 9.94
C TYR A 260 5.95 14.85 10.63
N LEU A 261 4.63 14.70 10.61
CA LEU A 261 3.94 13.49 11.03
C LEU A 261 3.46 12.75 9.78
N PHE A 262 3.97 11.54 9.55
CA PHE A 262 3.53 10.68 8.46
C PHE A 262 2.55 9.65 9.01
N ILE A 263 1.30 9.73 8.59
CA ILE A 263 0.22 8.84 9.01
C ILE A 263 0.05 7.77 7.94
N GLU A 264 0.19 6.51 8.34
CA GLU A 264 0.12 5.40 7.42
C GLU A 264 -0.59 4.15 7.97
N LYS A 265 -0.91 3.25 7.04
CA LYS A 265 -1.54 1.96 7.27
C LYS A 265 -1.07 0.99 6.20
N LEU A 266 0.07 0.32 6.45
CA LEU A 266 0.80 -0.45 5.43
C LEU A 266 -0.07 -1.48 4.69
N ALA A 267 -0.90 -2.22 5.41
CA ALA A 267 -1.80 -3.23 4.86
C ALA A 267 -3.10 -3.25 5.66
N PHE A 268 -4.06 -4.10 5.29
CA PHE A 268 -5.35 -4.20 5.98
C PHE A 268 -5.21 -4.71 7.42
N GLU A 269 -4.27 -5.62 7.64
CA GLU A 269 -4.05 -6.34 8.90
C GLU A 269 -2.93 -5.73 9.75
N MET A 270 -2.17 -4.77 9.22
CA MET A 270 -1.05 -4.13 9.92
C MET A 270 -1.51 -2.94 10.77
N PRO A 271 -0.77 -2.52 11.81
CA PRO A 271 -1.18 -1.39 12.64
C PRO A 271 -1.32 -0.07 11.88
N TYR A 272 -2.20 0.80 12.39
CA TYR A 272 -2.06 2.23 12.10
C TYR A 272 -0.78 2.73 12.74
N GLN A 273 -0.09 3.61 12.04
CA GLN A 273 1.17 4.17 12.47
C GLN A 273 1.19 5.68 12.21
N VAL A 274 1.78 6.40 13.15
CA VAL A 274 2.27 7.75 12.90
C VAL A 274 3.77 7.76 13.13
N ASP A 275 4.51 8.21 12.13
CA ASP A 275 5.96 8.38 12.16
C ASP A 275 6.31 9.86 12.27
N GLU A 276 7.33 10.19 13.04
CA GLU A 276 7.87 11.53 13.14
C GLU A 276 9.17 11.65 12.35
N PHE A 277 9.24 12.63 11.47
CA PHE A 277 10.42 12.94 10.68
C PHE A 277 10.89 14.38 10.90
N ASP A 278 12.21 14.57 10.86
CA ASP A 278 12.85 15.88 10.96
C ASP A 278 12.85 16.63 9.63
N SER A 279 12.77 15.92 8.51
CA SER A 279 12.82 16.49 7.16
C SER A 279 12.09 15.64 6.12
N LEU A 280 11.76 16.25 4.98
CA LEU A 280 11.25 15.53 3.81
C LEU A 280 12.27 14.53 3.23
N GLN A 281 13.56 14.77 3.44
CA GLN A 281 14.61 13.83 3.03
C GLN A 281 14.51 12.52 3.82
N ASP A 282 14.21 12.60 5.13
CA ASP A 282 14.03 11.41 5.96
C ASP A 282 12.79 10.62 5.54
N VAL A 283 11.73 11.31 5.08
CA VAL A 283 10.53 10.67 4.50
C VAL A 283 10.90 9.89 3.23
N ASN A 284 11.67 10.49 2.31
CA ASN A 284 12.16 9.78 1.12
C ASN A 284 12.96 8.54 1.51
N ASP A 285 13.92 8.69 2.42
CA ASP A 285 14.83 7.61 2.79
C ASP A 285 14.08 6.48 3.51
N TYR A 286 13.08 6.79 4.33
CA TYR A 286 12.18 5.82 4.93
C TYR A 286 11.46 4.98 3.89
N LEU A 287 10.79 5.64 2.95
CA LEU A 287 9.99 4.97 1.93
C LEU A 287 10.86 4.19 0.95
N MET A 288 11.98 4.76 0.47
CA MET A 288 12.91 4.02 -0.40
C MET A 288 13.57 2.86 0.34
N GLY A 289 13.86 3.01 1.63
CA GLY A 289 14.40 1.95 2.46
C GLY A 289 13.46 0.74 2.58
N TYR A 290 12.14 0.98 2.50
CA TYR A 290 11.14 -0.08 2.58
C TYR A 290 10.83 -0.69 1.21
N TYR A 291 10.60 0.16 0.21
CA TYR A 291 10.01 -0.23 -1.07
C TYR A 291 11.02 -0.52 -2.19
N ASP A 292 12.26 -0.03 -2.12
CA ASP A 292 13.32 -0.42 -3.06
C ASP A 292 14.05 -1.69 -2.62
N ASN A 293 13.29 -2.78 -2.53
CA ASN A 293 13.77 -4.09 -2.06
C ASN A 293 13.93 -5.13 -3.18
N GLU A 294 13.52 -4.82 -4.40
CA GLU A 294 13.66 -5.72 -5.53
C GLU A 294 15.10 -5.82 -6.04
N ALA A 295 15.42 -6.98 -6.63
CA ALA A 295 16.71 -7.23 -7.25
C ALA A 295 16.99 -6.20 -8.36
N GLU A 296 18.25 -5.76 -8.46
CA GLU A 296 18.64 -4.75 -9.44
C GLU A 296 18.28 -5.17 -10.87
N GLY A 297 17.58 -4.27 -11.57
CA GLY A 297 17.20 -4.46 -12.97
C GLY A 297 16.04 -5.44 -13.19
N LEU A 298 15.35 -5.89 -12.14
CA LEU A 298 14.13 -6.69 -12.29
C LEU A 298 12.93 -5.82 -12.70
N THR A 299 12.75 -4.69 -12.00
CA THR A 299 11.73 -3.68 -12.28
C THR A 299 12.35 -2.27 -12.20
N ALA A 300 11.59 -1.25 -12.60
CA ALA A 300 12.00 0.12 -12.36
C ALA A 300 12.03 0.42 -10.85
N LYS A 301 12.89 1.35 -10.45
CA LYS A 301 12.95 1.79 -9.04
C LYS A 301 11.64 2.49 -8.66
N PRO A 302 11.13 2.31 -7.42
CA PRO A 302 9.96 3.03 -6.95
C PRO A 302 10.17 4.54 -7.02
N ILE A 303 9.10 5.29 -7.29
CA ILE A 303 9.16 6.76 -7.41
C ILE A 303 8.24 7.38 -6.37
N ILE A 304 8.76 8.33 -5.60
CA ILE A 304 8.00 8.96 -4.53
C ILE A 304 7.46 10.31 -4.99
N PHE A 305 6.15 10.45 -4.91
CA PHE A 305 5.41 11.64 -5.24
C PHE A 305 4.84 12.31 -3.99
N MET A 306 4.87 13.64 -3.96
CA MET A 306 4.12 14.49 -3.04
C MET A 306 3.16 15.35 -3.86
N ASP A 307 1.85 15.23 -3.61
CA ASP A 307 0.80 15.99 -4.29
C ASP A 307 0.88 15.98 -5.83
N GLY A 308 1.18 14.80 -6.39
CA GLY A 308 1.21 14.61 -7.85
C GLY A 308 2.45 15.12 -8.55
N LYS A 309 3.50 15.44 -7.81
CA LYS A 309 4.84 15.69 -8.34
C LYS A 309 5.83 14.77 -7.66
N VAL A 310 6.89 14.38 -8.37
CA VAL A 310 8.05 13.72 -7.75
C VAL A 310 8.56 14.64 -6.64
N MET A 311 8.87 14.08 -5.46
CA MET A 311 9.47 14.84 -4.38
C MET A 311 10.79 15.47 -4.83
N ASP A 312 11.07 16.70 -4.40
CA ASP A 312 12.34 17.35 -4.70
C ASP A 312 13.51 16.60 -4.04
N GLU A 313 13.25 15.93 -2.92
CA GLU A 313 14.18 15.08 -2.16
C GLU A 313 14.33 13.65 -2.71
N TYR A 314 13.61 13.32 -3.81
CA TYR A 314 13.61 11.97 -4.36
C TYR A 314 15.03 11.50 -4.69
N ARG A 315 15.45 10.40 -4.06
CA ARG A 315 16.69 9.70 -4.35
C ARG A 315 16.56 8.21 -4.07
N VAL A 316 17.23 7.40 -4.89
CA VAL A 316 17.46 5.99 -4.60
C VAL A 316 18.55 5.88 -3.53
N LEU A 317 18.43 4.90 -2.64
CA LEU A 317 19.44 4.62 -1.62
C LEU A 317 20.51 3.68 -2.19
N GLU A 318 21.77 3.94 -1.86
CA GLU A 318 22.93 3.11 -2.22
C GLU A 318 23.23 2.04 -1.16
#